data_AF-A0A1D6HN83-F1
#
_entry.id   AF-A0A1D6HN83-F1
#
_cell.length_a   1.000
_cell.length_b   1.000
_cell.length_c   1.000
_cell.angle_alpha   90.00
_cell.angle_beta   90.00
_cell.angle_gamma   90.00
#
_symmetry.space_group_name_H-M   'P 1'
#
loop_
_entity.id
_entity.type
_entity.pdbx_description
1 polymer ?
#
loop_
_entity_poly.entity_id
_entity_poly.type
_entity_poly.pdbx_seq_one_letter_code
_entity_poly.pdbx_strand_id
1 'polypeptide(L)' 'MEPRTKIDILVATPGRLMDHINMTNGFSLEHLQYLVIDETDRMLREAYQSWLPTVIQLTHSIGQGCGAWV' A
#
# COMPACT_ATOMS: atom_id res chain seq x y z
N MET A 1 12.35 -13.02 -15.92
CA MET A 1 12.67 -11.67 -15.42
C MET A 1 11.62 -11.34 -14.40
N GLU A 2 12.02 -11.11 -13.15
CA GLU A 2 11.08 -10.64 -12.13
C GLU A 2 10.49 -9.28 -12.56
N PRO A 3 9.18 -9.04 -12.40
CA PRO A 3 8.59 -7.75 -12.69
C PRO A 3 9.22 -6.68 -11.79
N ARG A 4 10.08 -5.83 -12.35
CA ARG A 4 10.56 -4.63 -11.65
C ARG A 4 9.55 -3.51 -11.84
N THR A 5 9.06 -2.96 -10.74
CA THR A 5 8.33 -1.68 -10.78
C THR A 5 9.27 -0.62 -11.35
N LYS A 6 8.75 0.25 -12.23
CA LYS A 6 9.51 1.41 -12.74
C LYS A 6 9.40 2.64 -11.83
N ILE A 7 8.72 2.48 -10.68
CA ILE A 7 8.31 3.57 -9.79
C ILE A 7 8.87 3.25 -8.42
N ASP A 8 9.74 4.14 -7.93
CA ASP A 8 10.31 4.07 -6.58
C ASP A 8 9.47 4.87 -5.56
N ILE A 9 8.82 5.95 -6.02
CA ILE A 9 8.01 6.84 -5.18
C ILE A 9 6.68 7.12 -5.89
N LEU A 10 5.57 6.90 -5.17
CA LEU A 10 4.23 7.22 -5.62
C LEU A 10 3.60 8.23 -4.66
N VAL A 11 3.10 9.35 -5.21
CA VAL A 11 2.29 10.32 -4.48
C VAL A 11 0.91 10.33 -5.11
N ALA A 12 -0.13 10.05 -4.33
CA ALA A 12 -1.50 9.97 -4.80
C ALA A 12 -2.50 10.36 -3.71
N THR A 13 -3.66 10.88 -4.12
CA THR A 13 -4.82 10.97 -3.23
C THR A 13 -5.40 9.58 -2.98
N PRO A 14 -6.08 9.32 -1.85
CA PRO A 14 -6.55 7.99 -1.52
C PRO A 14 -7.45 7.33 -2.57
N GLY A 15 -8.38 8.09 -3.15
CA GLY A 15 -9.25 7.57 -4.22
C GLY A 15 -8.45 7.09 -5.42
N ARG A 16 -7.43 7.86 -5.83
CA ARG A 16 -6.57 7.49 -6.96
C ARG A 16 -5.67 6.30 -6.66
N LEU A 17 -5.18 6.18 -5.42
CA LEU A 17 -4.44 5.01 -4.97
C LEU A 17 -5.30 3.74 -5.05
N MET A 18 -6.56 3.81 -4.60
CA MET A 18 -7.50 2.68 -4.69
C MET A 18 -7.82 2.30 -6.13
N ASP A 19 -7.98 3.27 -7.04
CA ASP A 19 -8.13 2.98 -8.47
C ASP A 19 -6.92 2.22 -9.01
N HIS A 20 -5.70 2.62 -8.62
CA HIS A 20 -4.49 1.92 -9.04
C HIS A 20 -4.45 0.48 -8.53
N ILE A 21 -4.77 0.26 -7.26
CA ILE A 21 -4.83 -1.08 -6.65
C ILE A 21 -5.85 -1.99 -7.37
N ASN A 22 -7.02 -1.46 -7.72
CA ASN A 22 -8.11 -2.26 -8.26
C ASN A 22 -8.06 -2.46 -9.78
N MET A 23 -7.52 -1.48 -10.51
CA MET A 23 -7.66 -1.42 -11.98
C MET A 23 -6.33 -1.52 -12.72
N THR A 24 -5.19 -1.27 -12.05
CA THR A 24 -3.87 -1.33 -12.72
C THR A 24 -3.30 -2.73 -12.64
N ASN A 25 -3.31 -3.45 -13.77
CA ASN A 25 -2.75 -4.79 -13.85
C ASN A 25 -1.26 -4.80 -13.48
N GLY A 26 -0.88 -5.63 -12.51
CA GLY A 26 0.50 -5.73 -12.03
C GLY A 26 0.93 -4.64 -11.05
N PHE A 27 0.02 -3.79 -10.58
CA PHE A 27 0.30 -2.90 -9.45
C PHE A 27 0.33 -3.72 -8.16
N SER A 28 1.45 -3.65 -7.44
CA SER A 28 1.65 -4.37 -6.18
C SER A 28 2.31 -3.46 -5.16
N LEU A 29 1.84 -3.55 -3.92
CA LEU A 29 2.43 -2.89 -2.75
C LEU A 29 3.28 -3.84 -1.90
N GLU A 30 3.55 -5.04 -2.40
CA GLU A 30 4.35 -6.07 -1.73
C GLU A 30 5.68 -5.50 -1.23
N HIS A 31 6.40 -4.76 -2.07
CA HIS A 31 7.72 -4.21 -1.72
C HIS A 31 7.68 -2.83 -1.04
N LEU A 32 6.51 -2.36 -0.60
CA LEU A 32 6.38 -1.05 0.03
C LEU A 32 7.02 -1.04 1.42
N GLN A 33 8.05 -0.21 1.61
CA GLN A 33 8.76 -0.10 2.90
C GLN A 33 8.24 1.06 3.77
N TYR A 34 7.76 2.12 3.13
CA TYR A 34 7.31 3.34 3.80
C TYR A 34 5.98 3.80 3.22
N LEU A 35 5.02 4.03 4.10
CA LEU A 35 3.75 4.68 3.79
C LEU A 35 3.68 5.97 4.60
N VAL A 36 3.63 7.11 3.91
CA VAL A 36 3.49 8.43 4.54
C VAL A 36 2.07 8.93 4.28
N ILE A 37 1.39 9.36 5.35
CA ILE A 37 0.06 9.94 5.29
C ILE A 37 0.20 11.42 5.64
N ASP A 38 -0.19 12.29 4.71
CA ASP A 38 -0.21 13.73 4.94
C ASP A 38 -1.45 14.12 5.77
N GLU A 39 -1.34 15.18 6.59
CA GLU A 39 -2.41 15.69 7.46
C GLU A 39 -3.12 14.58 8.28
N THR A 40 -2.33 13.83 9.05
CA THR A 40 -2.77 12.62 9.77
C THR A 40 -3.99 12.83 10.67
N ASP A 41 -4.08 13.97 11.35
CA ASP A 41 -5.16 14.29 12.29
C ASP A 41 -6.53 14.48 11.63
N ARG A 42 -6.57 15.04 10.41
CA ARG A 42 -7.79 15.17 9.61
C ARG A 42 -8.07 13.89 8.82
N MET A 43 -7.05 13.26 8.24
CA MET A 43 -7.24 12.10 7.36
C MET A 43 -7.47 10.79 8.13
N LEU A 44 -6.92 10.58 9.34
CA LEU A 44 -7.00 9.27 10.01
C LEU A 44 -8.45 8.81 10.22
N ARG A 45 -9.35 9.68 10.68
CA ARG A 45 -10.73 9.26 11.00
C ARG A 45 -11.46 8.69 9.79
N GLU A 46 -11.35 9.35 8.64
CA GLU A 46 -12.00 8.93 7.40
C GLU A 46 -11.22 7.80 6.70
N ALA A 47 -9.88 7.85 6.76
CA ALA A 47 -9.00 6.86 6.15
C ALA A 47 -9.12 5.46 6.80
N TYR A 48 -9.19 5.38 8.13
CA TYR A 48 -9.31 4.11 8.85
C TYR A 48 -10.61 3.35 8.53
N GLN A 49 -11.66 4.04 8.13
CA GLN A 49 -12.95 3.42 7.77
C GLN A 49 -13.08 3.09 6.28
N SER A 50 -12.13 3.51 5.44
CA SER A 50 -12.27 3.42 3.97
C SER A 50 -11.14 2.65 3.30
N TRP A 51 -10.01 3.29 3.03
CA TRP A 51 -8.96 2.75 2.14
C TRP A 51 -7.74 2.20 2.90
N LEU A 52 -7.46 2.75 4.09
CA LEU A 52 -6.22 2.46 4.81
C LEU A 52 -6.11 0.99 5.26
N PRO A 53 -7.17 0.33 5.77
CA PRO A 53 -7.10 -1.10 6.11
C PRO A 53 -6.73 -1.98 4.91
N THR A 54 -7.25 -1.65 3.72
CA THR A 54 -6.94 -2.38 2.48
C THR A 54 -5.49 -2.21 2.10
N VAL A 55 -4.96 -0.98 2.14
CA VAL A 55 -3.54 -0.72 1.84
C VAL A 55 -2.64 -1.48 2.81
N ILE A 56 -2.90 -1.42 4.12
CA ILE A 56 -2.13 -2.13 5.14
C ILE A 56 -2.16 -3.65 4.91
N GLN A 57 -3.33 -4.21 4.57
CA GLN A 57 -3.44 -5.63 4.28
C GLN A 57 -2.59 -6.04 3.06
N LEU A 58 -2.55 -5.20 2.02
CA LEU A 58 -1.77 -5.44 0.81
C LEU A 58 -0.26 -5.28 1.01
N THR A 59 0.18 -4.55 2.03
CA THR A 59 1.60 -4.44 2.39
C THR A 59 2.10 -5.60 3.24
N HIS A 60 1.21 -6.25 4.01
CA HIS A 60 1.58 -7.34 4.94
C HIS A 60 1.56 -8.76 4.35
N SER A 61 1.38 -8.91 3.03
CA SER A 61 1.39 -10.22 2.38
C SER A 61 2.75 -10.93 2.39
N ILE A 62 3.85 -10.27 2.81
CA ILE A 62 5.19 -10.88 2.96
C ILE A 62 5.43 -11.50 4.36
N GLY A 63 4.39 -11.88 5.12
CA GLY A 63 4.57 -12.35 6.51
C GLY A 63 4.05 -13.75 6.86
N GLN A 64 3.22 -14.37 6.03
CA GLN A 64 2.57 -15.65 6.37
C GLN A 64 3.17 -16.80 5.56
N GLY A 65 4.50 -16.93 5.65
CA GLY A 65 5.27 -17.98 4.99
C GLY A 65 6.48 -18.31 5.82
N CYS A 66 6.28 -19.10 6.88
CA CYS A 66 7.28 -19.94 7.53
C CYS A 66 8.66 -19.32 7.80
N GLY A 67 8.91 -18.90 9.05
CA GLY A 67 10.26 -18.70 9.57
C GLY A 67 10.43 -17.44 10.38
N ALA A 68 10.96 -17.63 11.60
CA ALA A 68 11.57 -16.60 12.43
C ALA A 68 12.44 -15.63 11.62
N TRP A 69 12.56 -14.38 12.04
CA TRP A 69 13.71 -13.85 12.80
C TRP A 69 13.50 -12.34 13.01
N VAL A 70 13.85 -11.93 14.24
CA VAL A 70 13.87 -10.61 14.89
C VAL A 70 12.56 -9.95 15.30
#